data_AF-A0A162GLE3-F1
#
_entry.id   AF-A0A162GLE3-F1
#
_cell.length_a   1.000
_cell.length_b   1.000
_cell.length_c   1.000
_cell.angle_alpha   90.00
_cell.angle_beta   90.00
_cell.angle_gamma   90.00
#
_symmetry.space_group_name_H-M   'P 1'
#
loop_
_entity.id
_entity.type
_entity.pdbx_description
1 polymer ?
#
loop_
_entity_poly.entity_id
_entity_poly.type
_entity_poly.pdbx_seq_one_letter_code
_entity_poly.pdbx_strand_id
1 'polypeptide(L)'
;MKTLFITLAALLGTQLASAETAQIYKTFDGSIVRCQGNQKTNGSLGSKAIQVELINATNSQKDLDASLKVSVVRCEDSRWVMDANPSRENYIADNNVAVELTYSNYEALVVDKNYQVVSVLNLADVENLSAQTQSLSVNKTAENPQDFEVIVRATVEVRASNGYYQKEIRSFGSYRLRLQK
;
A
#
# COMPACT_ATOMS: atom_id res chain seq x y z
N MET A 1 -11.27 -42.45 46.71
CA MET A 1 -10.36 -43.17 45.78
C MET A 1 -11.06 -43.18 44.43
N LYS A 2 -10.52 -42.75 43.29
CA LYS A 2 -9.17 -42.35 42.87
C LYS A 2 -9.26 -41.03 42.10
N THR A 3 -8.34 -40.15 42.41
CA THR A 3 -7.89 -39.02 41.59
C THR A 3 -7.33 -39.54 40.26
N LEU A 4 -7.60 -38.83 39.17
CA LEU A 4 -6.71 -38.81 38.01
C LEU A 4 -6.62 -37.36 37.50
N PHE A 5 -5.54 -36.69 37.88
CA PHE A 5 -5.00 -35.51 37.21
C PHE A 5 -3.89 -36.02 36.29
N ILE A 6 -3.90 -35.69 34.99
CA ILE A 6 -2.70 -35.46 34.17
C ILE A 6 -3.03 -34.39 33.09
N THR A 7 -2.60 -33.15 33.38
CA THR A 7 -1.97 -32.10 32.52
C THR A 7 -2.47 -31.92 31.07
N LEU A 8 -3.06 -30.79 30.69
CA LEU A 8 -2.46 -29.46 30.44
C LEU A 8 -1.15 -29.49 29.62
N ALA A 9 -1.28 -29.31 28.30
CA ALA A 9 -0.23 -28.74 27.46
C ALA A 9 -0.87 -28.00 26.27
N ALA A 10 -0.88 -26.67 26.40
CA ALA A 10 -0.64 -25.70 25.34
C ALA A 10 -1.13 -26.05 23.92
N LEU A 11 -2.39 -25.76 23.61
CA LEU A 11 -2.64 -25.08 22.33
C LEU A 11 -2.42 -23.60 22.59
N LEU A 12 -1.16 -23.21 22.45
CA LEU A 12 -0.72 -21.83 22.35
C LEU A 12 -1.67 -21.12 21.39
N GLY A 13 -2.34 -20.11 21.94
CA GLY A 13 -3.15 -19.21 21.16
C GLY A 13 -2.34 -18.67 20.00
N THR A 14 -2.79 -18.99 18.80
CA THR A 14 -2.76 -18.00 17.73
C THR A 14 -3.73 -16.90 18.15
N GLN A 15 -3.30 -16.06 19.11
CA GLN A 15 -3.74 -14.69 19.11
C GLN A 15 -3.19 -14.12 17.81
N LEU A 16 -3.95 -14.30 16.74
CA LEU A 16 -3.95 -13.36 15.64
C LEU A 16 -4.24 -12.02 16.33
N ALA A 17 -3.18 -11.29 16.66
CA ALA A 17 -3.26 -9.87 16.81
C ALA A 17 -3.74 -9.37 15.45
N SER A 18 -5.05 -9.34 15.31
CA SER A 18 -5.76 -8.71 14.21
C SER A 18 -5.45 -7.23 14.36
N ALA A 19 -4.32 -6.81 13.79
CA ALA A 19 -4.25 -5.49 13.24
C ALA A 19 -5.29 -5.48 12.10
N GLU A 20 -6.54 -5.17 12.44
CA GLU A 20 -7.52 -4.67 11.47
C GLU A 20 -7.04 -3.28 11.03
N THR A 21 -5.92 -3.26 10.30
CA THR A 21 -5.59 -2.15 9.44
C THR A 21 -6.73 -2.08 8.43
N ALA A 22 -7.53 -1.01 8.49
CA ALA A 22 -8.38 -0.64 7.38
C ALA A 22 -7.48 -0.52 6.15
N GLN A 23 -7.43 -1.56 5.32
CA GLN A 23 -6.62 -1.58 4.12
C GLN A 23 -7.16 -0.49 3.20
N ILE A 24 -6.45 0.63 3.12
CA ILE A 24 -6.81 1.73 2.23
C ILE A 24 -6.18 1.40 0.88
N TYR A 25 -7.04 1.33 -0.14
CA TYR A 25 -6.64 1.12 -1.52
C TYR A 25 -6.82 2.43 -2.26
N LYS A 26 -5.77 2.90 -2.93
CA LYS A 26 -5.86 4.03 -3.86
C LYS A 26 -5.45 3.61 -5.25
N THR A 27 -6.20 4.03 -6.24
CA THR A 27 -5.83 3.88 -7.65
C THR A 27 -4.47 4.55 -7.92
N PHE A 28 -3.96 4.29 -9.11
CA PHE A 28 -2.75 4.94 -9.57
C PHE A 28 -2.92 6.45 -9.88
N ASP A 29 -4.13 6.98 -9.87
CA ASP A 29 -4.42 8.43 -9.89
C ASP A 29 -4.63 9.04 -8.49
N GLY A 30 -4.54 8.23 -7.43
CA GLY A 30 -4.63 8.66 -6.04
C GLY A 30 -6.05 8.71 -5.46
N SER A 31 -7.09 8.39 -6.26
CA SER A 31 -8.46 8.25 -5.76
C SER A 31 -8.63 6.97 -4.93
N ILE A 32 -9.47 7.03 -3.89
CA ILE A 32 -9.80 5.84 -3.09
C ILE A 32 -10.68 4.93 -3.94
N VAL A 33 -10.34 3.64 -4.01
CA VAL A 33 -11.03 2.67 -4.87
C VAL A 33 -11.54 1.47 -4.09
N ARG A 34 -12.66 0.91 -4.56
CA ARG A 34 -13.19 -0.37 -4.11
C ARG A 34 -13.08 -1.37 -5.26
N CYS A 35 -12.66 -2.59 -4.96
CA CYS A 35 -12.71 -3.65 -5.96
C CYS A 35 -14.16 -4.09 -6.15
N GLN A 36 -14.77 -3.66 -7.25
CA GLN A 36 -16.08 -4.12 -7.71
C GLN A 36 -15.82 -5.09 -8.86
N GLY A 37 -15.98 -6.40 -8.66
CA GLY A 37 -15.56 -7.41 -9.65
C GLY A 37 -16.45 -7.56 -10.87
N ASN A 38 -17.13 -6.50 -11.27
CA ASN A 38 -17.89 -6.44 -12.51
C ASN A 38 -17.24 -5.56 -13.58
N GLN A 39 -16.01 -5.05 -13.38
CA GLN A 39 -15.25 -4.48 -14.50
C GLN A 39 -14.59 -5.61 -15.33
N LYS A 40 -15.44 -6.43 -15.96
CA LYS A 40 -15.06 -7.36 -17.05
C LYS A 40 -14.84 -6.61 -18.36
N THR A 41 -14.15 -5.47 -18.33
CA THR A 41 -13.77 -4.76 -19.54
C THR A 41 -12.26 -4.81 -19.63
N ASN A 42 -11.76 -5.63 -20.56
CA ASN A 42 -10.36 -5.60 -20.95
C ASN A 42 -9.94 -4.14 -21.18
N GLY A 43 -9.01 -3.64 -20.36
CA GLY A 43 -8.46 -2.29 -20.50
C GLY A 43 -9.25 -1.16 -19.83
N SER A 44 -9.91 -1.38 -18.69
CA SER A 44 -10.33 -0.24 -17.86
C SER A 44 -9.13 0.36 -17.10
N LEU A 45 -8.96 1.67 -17.25
CA LEU A 45 -8.07 2.49 -16.44
C LEU A 45 -8.40 2.27 -14.95
N GLY A 46 -7.39 2.04 -14.10
CA GLY A 46 -7.58 1.96 -12.65
C GLY A 46 -7.97 0.57 -12.13
N SER A 47 -7.72 -0.48 -12.92
CA SER A 47 -7.81 -1.87 -12.43
C SER A 47 -6.73 -2.18 -11.38
N LYS A 48 -5.69 -1.36 -11.30
CA LYS A 48 -4.60 -1.44 -10.31
C LYS A 48 -4.76 -0.40 -9.21
N ALA A 49 -4.28 -0.74 -8.02
CA ALA A 49 -4.24 0.12 -6.86
C ALA A 49 -2.97 -0.12 -6.04
N ILE A 50 -2.60 0.87 -5.22
CA ILE A 50 -1.61 0.77 -4.17
C ILE A 50 -2.33 0.52 -2.85
N GLN A 51 -1.96 -0.57 -2.22
CA GLN A 51 -2.33 -0.95 -0.86
C GLN A 51 -1.17 -0.63 0.08
N VAL A 52 -1.48 0.03 1.20
CA VAL A 52 -0.52 0.30 2.27
C VAL A 52 -1.03 -0.33 3.57
N GLU A 53 -0.16 -1.09 4.21
CA GLU A 53 -0.44 -1.79 5.47
C GLU A 53 0.66 -1.45 6.49
N LEU A 54 0.27 -1.25 7.74
CA LEU A 54 1.20 -1.16 8.86
C LEU A 54 1.18 -2.48 9.62
N ILE A 55 2.33 -3.13 9.72
CA ILE A 55 2.51 -4.45 10.33
C ILE A 55 3.45 -4.31 11.53
N ASN A 56 3.27 -5.17 12.53
CA ASN A 56 4.14 -5.25 13.72
C ASN A 56 4.30 -3.89 14.43
N ALA A 57 3.24 -3.09 14.44
CA ALA A 57 3.30 -1.76 15.00
C ALA A 57 3.43 -1.84 16.52
N THR A 58 4.57 -1.39 17.03
CA THR A 58 4.81 -1.23 18.46
C THR A 58 4.74 0.26 18.78
N ASN A 59 3.79 0.60 19.65
CA ASN A 59 3.50 1.99 19.97
C ASN A 59 4.13 2.34 21.33
N SER A 60 5.33 2.94 21.33
CA SER A 60 5.91 3.49 22.55
C SER A 60 5.46 4.95 22.76
N GLN A 61 5.68 5.52 23.95
CA GLN A 61 5.37 6.93 24.21
C GLN A 61 6.22 7.89 23.36
N LYS A 62 7.40 7.46 22.91
CA LYS A 62 8.37 8.33 22.23
C LYS A 62 8.51 8.03 20.75
N ASP A 63 8.30 6.79 20.31
CA ASP A 63 8.65 6.35 18.97
C ASP A 63 7.55 5.45 18.41
N LEU A 64 7.26 5.61 17.12
CA LEU A 64 6.49 4.64 16.35
C LEU A 64 7.49 3.73 15.64
N ASP A 65 7.58 2.49 16.11
CA ASP A 65 8.33 1.43 15.45
C ASP A 65 7.34 0.46 14.79
N ALA A 66 7.42 0.35 13.47
CA ALA A 66 6.52 -0.49 12.70
C ALA A 66 7.21 -1.02 11.44
N SER A 67 6.51 -1.88 10.71
CA SER A 67 6.88 -2.29 9.36
C SER A 67 5.82 -1.79 8.39
N LEU A 68 6.20 -0.93 7.46
CA LEU A 68 5.33 -0.47 6.38
C LEU A 68 5.41 -1.47 5.23
N LYS A 69 4.29 -2.10 4.89
CA LYS A 69 4.17 -2.91 3.68
C LYS A 69 3.42 -2.13 2.62
N VAL A 70 4.03 -1.98 1.45
CA VAL A 70 3.41 -1.37 0.27
C VAL A 70 3.26 -2.44 -0.79
N SER A 71 2.07 -2.55 -1.37
CA SER A 71 1.74 -3.55 -2.38
C SER A 71 1.01 -2.93 -3.57
N VAL A 72 1.37 -3.34 -4.78
CA VAL A 72 0.58 -3.12 -5.99
C VAL A 72 -0.39 -4.29 -6.14
N VAL A 73 -1.68 -3.97 -6.16
CA VAL A 73 -2.76 -4.94 -6.29
C VAL A 73 -3.59 -4.63 -7.53
N ARG A 74 -4.25 -5.64 -8.07
CA ARG A 74 -5.29 -5.49 -9.09
C ARG A 74 -6.61 -6.07 -8.59
N CYS A 75 -7.70 -5.51 -9.08
CA CYS A 75 -9.03 -6.06 -8.83
C CYS A 75 -9.30 -7.24 -9.78
N GLU A 76 -9.48 -8.43 -9.24
CA GLU A 76 -9.80 -9.66 -9.97
C GLU A 76 -10.92 -10.39 -9.24
N ASP A 77 -12.00 -10.74 -9.94
CA ASP A 77 -13.17 -11.46 -9.38
C ASP A 77 -13.71 -10.84 -8.07
N SER A 78 -13.77 -9.52 -8.00
CA SER A 78 -14.20 -8.73 -6.82
C SER A 78 -13.26 -8.81 -5.63
N ARG A 79 -12.01 -9.22 -5.85
CA ARG A 79 -10.98 -9.29 -4.82
C ARG A 79 -9.74 -8.54 -5.23
N TRP A 80 -9.09 -7.89 -4.27
CA TRP A 80 -7.74 -7.38 -4.47
C TRP A 80 -6.77 -8.55 -4.42
N VAL A 81 -6.01 -8.72 -5.50
CA VAL A 81 -4.95 -9.71 -5.60
C VAL A 81 -3.65 -9.00 -5.95
N MET A 82 -2.51 -9.58 -5.60
CA MET A 82 -1.21 -9.05 -6.01
C MET A 82 -1.15 -8.95 -7.53
N ASP A 83 -0.71 -7.80 -8.04
CA ASP A 83 -0.55 -7.63 -9.49
C ASP A 83 0.66 -8.44 -9.97
N ALA A 84 0.57 -9.09 -11.14
CA ALA A 84 1.68 -9.89 -11.68
C ALA A 84 2.70 -9.05 -12.49
N ASN A 85 2.35 -7.81 -12.81
CA ASN A 85 3.14 -6.88 -13.61
C ASN A 85 3.04 -5.46 -13.01
N PRO A 86 3.57 -5.25 -11.79
CA PRO A 86 3.33 -4.03 -11.02
C PRO A 86 3.92 -2.77 -11.69
N SER A 87 4.94 -2.93 -12.52
CA SER A 87 5.63 -1.85 -13.22
C SER A 87 4.96 -1.43 -14.54
N ARG A 88 3.89 -2.09 -14.98
CA ARG A 88 3.24 -1.76 -16.26
C ARG A 88 1.73 -1.90 -16.26
N GLU A 89 1.04 -0.95 -16.87
CA GLU A 89 -0.40 -0.98 -17.12
C GLU A 89 -0.70 -0.60 -18.57
N ASN A 90 -1.61 -1.34 -19.20
CA ASN A 90 -2.04 -1.09 -20.58
C ASN A 90 -3.56 -0.95 -20.61
N TYR A 91 -4.06 0.07 -21.30
CA TYR A 91 -5.49 0.29 -21.45
C TYR A 91 -5.83 0.99 -22.77
N ILE A 92 -7.11 0.99 -23.14
CA ILE A 92 -7.63 1.75 -24.28
C ILE A 92 -8.46 2.89 -23.69
N ALA A 93 -8.05 4.14 -23.94
CA ALA A 93 -8.79 5.31 -23.49
C ALA A 93 -10.12 5.43 -24.25
N ASP A 94 -11.07 6.20 -23.74
CA ASP A 94 -12.42 6.36 -24.32
C ASP A 94 -12.42 6.84 -25.79
N ASN A 95 -11.34 7.50 -26.22
CA ASN A 95 -11.10 7.93 -27.60
C ASN A 95 -10.44 6.84 -28.48
N ASN A 96 -10.43 5.58 -28.04
CA ASN A 96 -9.84 4.42 -28.72
C ASN A 96 -8.31 4.50 -28.91
N VAL A 97 -7.62 5.33 -28.14
CA VAL A 97 -6.15 5.42 -28.13
C VAL A 97 -5.59 4.39 -27.15
N ALA A 98 -4.65 3.56 -27.60
CA ALA A 98 -3.95 2.63 -26.73
C ALA A 98 -2.89 3.38 -25.92
N VAL A 99 -2.88 3.15 -24.60
CA VAL A 99 -1.97 3.79 -23.65
C VAL A 99 -1.21 2.73 -22.87
N GLU A 100 0.11 2.88 -22.80
CA GLU A 100 1.00 2.14 -21.92
C GLU A 100 1.51 3.09 -20.83
N LEU A 101 1.38 2.66 -19.58
CA LEU A 101 1.96 3.29 -18.40
C LEU A 101 3.09 2.39 -17.89
N THR A 102 4.27 2.97 -17.68
CA THR A 102 5.40 2.31 -17.02
C THR A 102 5.71 3.02 -15.71
N TYR A 103 5.84 2.26 -14.63
CA TYR A 103 6.10 2.74 -13.28
C TYR A 103 7.51 2.36 -12.84
N SER A 104 8.22 3.29 -12.20
CA SER A 104 9.59 3.08 -11.69
C SER A 104 9.90 4.02 -10.52
N ASN A 105 10.97 3.73 -9.77
CA ASN A 105 11.43 4.48 -8.61
C ASN A 105 10.32 4.68 -7.57
N TYR A 106 9.70 3.58 -7.13
CA TYR A 106 8.71 3.66 -6.06
C TYR A 106 9.36 4.11 -4.76
N GLU A 107 8.70 5.04 -4.08
CA GLU A 107 9.09 5.48 -2.74
C GLU A 107 7.87 5.81 -1.88
N ALA A 108 8.04 5.67 -0.57
CA ALA A 108 7.10 6.14 0.43
C ALA A 108 7.72 7.30 1.21
N LEU A 109 7.07 8.45 1.17
CA LEU A 109 7.38 9.58 2.03
C LEU A 109 6.55 9.48 3.29
N VAL A 110 7.20 9.54 4.44
CA VAL A 110 6.52 9.72 5.71
C VAL A 110 6.54 11.21 6.02
N VAL A 111 5.37 11.79 6.20
CA VAL A 111 5.21 13.23 6.44
C VAL A 111 4.46 13.48 7.74
N ASP A 112 4.75 14.62 8.37
CA ASP A 112 4.04 15.09 9.55
C ASP A 112 2.74 15.85 9.19
N LYS A 113 2.04 16.37 10.21
CA LYS A 113 0.81 17.18 10.05
C LYS A 113 0.96 18.43 9.18
N ASN A 114 2.19 18.92 8.98
CA ASN A 114 2.50 20.08 8.17
C ASN A 114 3.03 19.68 6.78
N TYR A 115 2.91 18.41 6.40
CA TYR A 115 3.46 17.82 5.18
C TYR A 115 4.98 17.94 5.05
N GLN A 116 5.71 18.08 6.17
CA GLN A 116 7.17 18.03 6.17
C GLN A 116 7.63 16.57 6.11
N VAL A 117 8.58 16.27 5.23
CA VAL A 117 9.13 14.92 5.07
C VAL A 117 10.03 14.60 6.26
N VAL A 118 9.66 13.58 7.03
CA VAL A 118 10.43 13.09 8.18
C VAL A 118 11.21 11.82 7.85
N SER A 119 10.77 11.06 6.85
CA SER A 119 11.48 9.88 6.36
C SER A 119 11.15 9.60 4.89
N VAL A 120 12.10 9.00 4.18
CA VAL A 120 11.94 8.53 2.80
C VAL A 120 12.34 7.06 2.76
N LEU A 121 11.41 6.22 2.33
CA LEU A 121 11.59 4.78 2.19
C LEU A 121 11.68 4.42 0.71
N ASN A 122 12.81 3.85 0.31
CA ASN A 122 12.97 3.29 -1.04
C ASN A 122 12.21 1.96 -1.15
N LEU A 123 11.39 1.84 -2.20
CA LEU A 123 10.53 0.69 -2.47
C LEU A 123 10.89 -0.02 -3.78
N ALA A 124 12.18 -0.13 -4.11
CA ALA A 124 12.68 -0.71 -5.36
C ALA A 124 12.16 -2.12 -5.69
N ASP A 125 11.87 -2.95 -4.69
CA ASP A 125 11.41 -4.32 -4.93
C ASP A 125 9.95 -4.39 -5.39
N VAL A 126 9.16 -3.32 -5.16
CA VAL A 126 7.75 -3.26 -5.58
C VAL A 126 7.60 -3.41 -7.09
N GLU A 127 8.58 -2.94 -7.87
CA GLU A 127 8.57 -3.02 -9.34
C GLU A 127 8.65 -4.46 -9.88
N ASN A 128 9.21 -5.38 -9.10
CA ASN A 128 9.48 -6.75 -9.53
C ASN A 128 8.69 -7.80 -8.74
N LEU A 129 8.45 -7.53 -7.46
CA LEU A 129 7.79 -8.45 -6.52
C LEU A 129 6.36 -8.03 -6.18
N SER A 130 5.93 -6.86 -6.67
CA SER A 130 4.63 -6.24 -6.40
C SER A 130 4.40 -5.84 -4.95
N ALA A 131 5.27 -6.22 -4.01
CA ALA A 131 5.22 -5.77 -2.63
C ALA A 131 6.63 -5.63 -2.04
N GLN A 132 6.75 -4.71 -1.10
CA GLN A 132 7.93 -4.58 -0.25
C GLN A 132 7.50 -4.19 1.17
N THR A 133 8.19 -4.76 2.14
CA THR A 133 8.07 -4.38 3.55
C THR A 133 9.33 -3.64 3.97
N GLN A 134 9.18 -2.44 4.53
CA GLN A 134 10.27 -1.64 5.06
C GLN A 134 10.05 -1.32 6.53
N SER A 135 11.14 -1.36 7.31
CA SER A 135 11.10 -0.88 8.68
C SER A 135 10.86 0.62 8.71
N LEU A 136 9.94 1.05 9.58
CA LEU A 136 9.61 2.44 9.84
C LEU A 136 9.86 2.72 11.32
N SER A 137 10.77 3.67 11.59
CA SER A 137 10.99 4.20 12.93
C SER A 137 10.94 5.72 12.84
N VAL A 138 9.97 6.33 13.54
CA VAL A 138 9.79 7.79 13.58
C VAL A 138 9.53 8.26 15.00
N ASN A 139 10.22 9.32 15.39
CA ASN A 139 10.06 9.93 16.71
C ASN A 139 8.72 10.65 16.80
N LYS A 140 7.91 10.28 17.79
CA LYS A 140 6.73 11.03 18.22
C LYS A 140 7.19 12.24 19.01
N THR A 141 6.77 13.43 18.59
CA THR A 141 6.92 14.60 19.44
C THR A 141 5.75 14.66 20.44
N ALA A 142 5.91 15.40 21.54
CA ALA A 142 4.84 15.64 22.51
C ALA A 142 3.59 16.27 21.87
N GLU A 143 3.74 16.91 20.70
CA GLU A 143 2.67 17.49 19.90
C GLU A 143 2.14 16.57 18.78
N ASN A 144 2.92 15.59 18.32
CA ASN A 144 2.59 14.70 17.19
C ASN A 144 2.63 13.20 17.54
N PRO A 145 1.83 12.66 18.47
CA PRO A 145 1.83 11.23 18.75
C PRO A 145 1.12 10.38 17.69
N GLN A 146 0.30 10.97 16.80
CA GLN A 146 -0.64 10.23 15.93
C GLN A 146 -0.83 10.77 14.49
N ASP A 147 -0.09 11.79 14.04
CA ASP A 147 -0.35 12.46 12.75
C ASP A 147 0.79 12.24 11.74
N PHE A 148 1.11 10.98 11.43
CA PHE A 148 1.94 10.65 10.28
C PHE A 148 1.08 10.21 9.11
N GLU A 149 1.35 10.79 7.95
CA GLU A 149 0.79 10.36 6.68
C GLU A 149 1.89 9.71 5.85
N VAL A 150 1.55 8.63 5.15
CA VAL A 150 2.43 8.02 4.16
C VAL A 150 1.96 8.47 2.79
N ILE A 151 2.84 9.04 1.99
CA ILE A 151 2.57 9.37 0.59
C ILE A 151 3.40 8.40 -0.25
N VAL A 152 2.73 7.52 -0.99
CA VAL A 152 3.41 6.64 -1.94
C VAL A 152 3.44 7.33 -3.30
N ARG A 153 4.60 7.36 -3.95
CA ARG A 153 4.77 7.92 -5.28
C ARG A 153 5.73 7.08 -6.12
N ALA A 154 5.61 7.22 -7.44
CA ALA A 154 6.53 6.64 -8.39
C ALA A 154 6.73 7.58 -9.57
N THR A 155 7.81 7.36 -10.33
CA THR A 155 7.95 7.92 -11.67
C THR A 155 7.02 7.15 -12.62
N VAL A 156 6.17 7.86 -13.34
CA VAL A 156 5.28 7.32 -14.36
C VAL A 156 5.73 7.83 -15.72
N GLU A 157 5.91 6.91 -16.65
CA GLU A 157 6.06 7.20 -18.06
C GLU A 157 4.80 6.78 -18.81
N VAL A 158 4.19 7.72 -19.52
CA VAL A 158 2.98 7.54 -20.32
C VAL A 158 3.37 7.55 -21.79
N ARG A 159 3.00 6.49 -22.51
CA ARG A 159 3.14 6.39 -23.97
C ARG A 159 1.80 6.05 -24.59
N ALA A 160 1.38 6.81 -25.60
CA ALA A 160 0.14 6.53 -26.31
C ALA A 160 0.37 6.29 -27.81
N SER A 161 -0.50 5.51 -28.44
CA SER A 161 -0.38 5.14 -29.86
C SER A 161 -0.51 6.31 -30.82
N ASN A 162 -1.04 7.46 -30.38
CA ASN A 162 -1.10 8.70 -31.15
C ASN A 162 0.18 9.55 -31.08
N GLY A 163 1.25 9.04 -30.45
CA GLY A 163 2.52 9.73 -30.30
C GLY A 163 2.65 10.60 -29.04
N TYR A 164 1.63 10.64 -28.18
CA TYR A 164 1.74 11.32 -26.88
C TYR A 164 2.77 10.65 -25.98
N TYR A 165 3.61 11.46 -25.36
CA TYR A 165 4.61 11.06 -24.38
C TYR A 165 4.65 12.02 -23.20
N GLN A 166 4.65 11.49 -21.99
CA GLN A 166 4.87 12.27 -20.78
C GLN A 166 5.62 11.43 -19.74
N LYS A 167 6.49 12.08 -18.97
CA LYS A 167 7.13 11.48 -17.80
C LYS A 167 6.99 12.41 -16.60
N GLU A 168 6.48 11.90 -15.50
CA GLU A 168 6.20 12.69 -14.30
C GLU A 168 6.36 11.85 -13.02
N ILE A 169 6.42 12.52 -11.87
CA ILE A 169 6.26 11.85 -10.58
C ILE A 169 4.77 11.86 -10.25
N ARG A 170 4.18 10.69 -10.05
CA ARG A 170 2.78 10.55 -9.66
C ARG A 170 2.68 10.11 -8.22
N SER A 171 1.90 10.86 -7.44
CA SER A 171 1.49 10.48 -6.10
C SER A 171 0.26 9.61 -6.18
N PHE A 172 0.29 8.46 -5.49
CA PHE A 172 -0.85 7.56 -5.32
C PHE A 172 -1.71 7.95 -4.11
N GLY A 173 -1.48 9.16 -3.59
CA GLY A 173 -2.22 9.76 -2.50
C GLY A 173 -1.60 9.53 -1.13
N SER A 174 -2.21 10.19 -0.14
CA SER A 174 -1.85 10.08 1.27
C SER A 174 -2.62 8.97 1.99
N TYR A 175 -1.92 8.18 2.80
CA TYR A 175 -2.42 7.11 3.64
C TYR A 175 -2.23 7.51 5.09
N ARG A 176 -3.33 7.78 5.79
CA ARG A 176 -3.27 8.02 7.23
C ARG A 176 -3.17 6.70 7.96
N LEU A 177 -2.02 6.46 8.57
CA LEU A 177 -1.80 5.27 9.39
C LEU A 177 -2.36 5.54 10.79
N ARG A 178 -3.37 4.77 11.21
CA ARG A 178 -3.92 4.85 12.57
C ARG A 178 -3.55 3.60 13.33
N LEU A 179 -2.94 3.78 14.51
CA LEU A 179 -2.77 2.73 15.49
C LEU A 179 -4.09 2.59 16.23
N GLN A 180 -4.82 1.49 16.01
CA GLN A 180 -5.97 1.16 16.85
C GLN A 180 -5.45 0.67 18.21
N LYS A 181 -6.07 1.16 19.29
CA LYS A 181 -5.76 0.79 20.67
C LYS A 181 -6.44 -0.51 21.04
#